data_AF-A0A534CQR2-F1
#
_entry.id   AF-A0A534CQR2-F1
#
_cell.length_a   1.000
_cell.length_b   1.000
_cell.length_c   1.000
_cell.angle_alpha   90.00
_cell.angle_beta   90.00
_cell.angle_gamma   90.00
#
_symmetry.space_group_name_H-M   'P 1'
#
loop_
_entity.id
_entity.type
_entity.pdbx_description
1 polymer ?
#
loop_
_entity_poly.entity_id
_entity_poly.type
_entity_poly.pdbx_seq_one_letter_code
_entity_poly.pdbx_strand_id
1 'polypeptide(L)'
;MKVLYALAAAAVTAGPVYADCSYPAPPEKLPDGNSATLDEMVSAQKAIKEYNKAIEAYVACIKLEHDDAVAKAGDKLTPAQKADMERVEVQKHNAAIDQLQNVADRFNEQVRVFKAKNDKKS
;
A
#
# COMPACT_ATOMS: atom_id res chain seq x y z
N MET A 1 -55.45 1.67 -25.78
CA MET A 1 -55.06 2.59 -24.69
C MET A 1 -53.56 2.50 -24.52
N LYS A 2 -52.82 3.59 -24.77
CA LYS A 2 -51.37 3.66 -24.52
C LYS A 2 -51.15 3.63 -23.00
N VAL A 3 -50.38 2.68 -22.49
CA VAL A 3 -49.82 2.76 -21.13
C VAL A 3 -48.31 2.74 -21.30
N LEU A 4 -47.73 3.93 -21.22
CA LEU A 4 -46.30 4.17 -21.17
C LEU A 4 -45.80 3.62 -19.83
N TYR A 5 -45.09 2.49 -19.86
CA TYR A 5 -44.34 2.05 -18.70
C TYR A 5 -43.07 2.89 -18.60
N ALA A 6 -43.06 3.79 -17.64
CA ALA A 6 -41.90 4.58 -17.26
C ALA A 6 -40.75 3.63 -16.89
N LEU A 7 -39.64 3.72 -17.62
CA LEU A 7 -38.35 3.16 -17.22
C LEU A 7 -37.93 3.87 -15.93
N ALA A 8 -38.12 3.19 -14.80
CA ALA A 8 -37.50 3.58 -13.54
C ALA A 8 -35.98 3.47 -13.72
N ALA A 9 -35.32 4.62 -13.84
CA ALA A 9 -33.88 4.71 -13.77
C ALA A 9 -33.45 4.24 -12.38
N ALA A 10 -32.86 3.04 -12.31
CA ALA A 10 -32.17 2.57 -11.13
C ALA A 10 -31.01 3.53 -10.88
N ALA A 11 -31.18 4.44 -9.92
CA ALA A 11 -30.10 5.23 -9.37
C ALA A 11 -29.15 4.26 -8.66
N VAL A 12 -28.12 3.80 -9.37
CA VAL A 12 -26.95 3.19 -8.74
C VAL A 12 -26.33 4.31 -7.93
N THR A 13 -26.64 4.34 -6.63
CA THR A 13 -25.87 5.12 -5.67
C THR A 13 -24.51 4.46 -5.60
N ALA A 14 -23.59 4.87 -6.47
CA ALA A 14 -22.18 4.66 -6.27
C ALA A 14 -21.79 5.47 -5.02
N GLY A 15 -21.97 4.86 -3.84
CA GLY A 15 -21.20 5.29 -2.68
C GLY A 15 -19.72 5.22 -3.04
N PRO A 16 -18.86 6.08 -2.47
CA PRO A 16 -17.44 5.98 -2.72
C PRO A 16 -17.00 4.58 -2.33
N VAL A 17 -16.66 3.79 -3.34
CA VAL A 17 -15.98 2.51 -3.17
C VAL A 17 -14.55 2.87 -2.81
N TYR A 18 -14.34 3.36 -1.58
CA TYR A 18 -13.05 3.17 -0.94
C TYR A 18 -12.99 1.66 -0.76
N ALA A 19 -12.43 0.99 -1.76
CA ALA A 19 -12.06 -0.41 -1.64
C ALA A 19 -11.19 -0.47 -0.38
N ASP A 20 -11.76 -1.03 0.69
CA ASP A 20 -11.16 -1.30 2.00
C ASP A 20 -9.63 -1.24 1.88
N CYS A 21 -8.99 -0.15 2.33
CA CYS A 21 -7.63 0.20 1.91
C CYS A 21 -6.72 -1.03 1.94
N SER A 22 -6.44 -1.59 0.75
CA SER A 22 -5.90 -2.94 0.68
C SER A 22 -4.44 -2.93 1.09
N TYR A 23 -4.12 -3.60 2.20
CA TYR A 23 -2.75 -3.70 2.67
C TYR A 23 -1.93 -4.56 1.69
N PRO A 24 -0.94 -3.98 0.99
CA PRO A 24 -0.26 -4.71 -0.06
C PRO A 24 0.66 -5.77 0.53
N ALA A 25 0.67 -6.95 -0.10
CA ALA A 25 1.58 -8.02 0.27
C ALA A 25 3.01 -7.69 -0.22
N PRO A 26 4.03 -7.98 0.59
CA PRO A 26 5.42 -7.84 0.16
C PRO A 26 5.75 -8.87 -0.94
N PRO A 27 6.75 -8.62 -1.79
CA PRO A 27 7.21 -9.60 -2.76
C PRO A 27 7.59 -10.93 -2.08
N GLU A 28 7.05 -12.05 -2.54
CA GLU A 28 7.19 -13.35 -1.87
C GLU A 28 8.64 -13.84 -1.76
N LYS A 29 9.49 -13.49 -2.73
CA LYS A 29 10.87 -13.97 -2.82
C LYS A 29 11.81 -12.85 -3.20
N LEU A 30 12.80 -12.63 -2.35
CA LEU A 30 13.98 -11.84 -2.68
C LEU A 30 15.07 -12.78 -3.19
N PRO A 31 15.69 -12.51 -4.36
CA PRO A 31 16.76 -13.34 -4.91
C PRO A 31 18.01 -13.32 -4.01
N ASP A 32 18.69 -14.46 -3.88
CA ASP A 32 19.98 -14.55 -3.18
C ASP A 32 21.11 -14.04 -4.09
N GLY A 33 21.81 -13.00 -3.67
CA GLY A 33 22.90 -12.40 -4.45
C GLY A 33 24.04 -13.36 -4.79
N ASN A 34 24.22 -14.45 -4.04
CA ASN A 34 25.24 -15.47 -4.31
C ASN A 34 24.88 -16.38 -5.49
N SER A 35 23.61 -16.61 -5.76
CA SER A 35 23.15 -17.55 -6.81
C SER A 35 22.39 -16.88 -7.94
N ALA A 36 21.76 -15.74 -7.69
CA ALA A 36 20.93 -15.04 -8.65
C ALA A 36 21.70 -14.57 -9.88
N THR A 37 20.95 -14.43 -10.96
CA THR A 37 21.31 -13.76 -12.22
C THR A 37 21.01 -12.26 -12.14
N LEU A 38 21.59 -11.48 -13.07
CA LEU A 38 21.30 -10.06 -13.16
C LEU A 38 19.80 -9.79 -13.42
N ASP A 39 19.18 -10.61 -14.27
CA ASP A 39 17.77 -10.47 -14.64
C ASP A 39 16.83 -10.72 -13.44
N GLU A 40 17.16 -11.69 -12.58
CA GLU A 40 16.43 -11.94 -11.33
C GLU A 40 16.57 -10.76 -10.35
N MET A 41 17.78 -10.21 -10.20
CA MET A 41 18.00 -9.03 -9.35
C MET A 41 17.23 -7.80 -9.86
N VAL A 42 17.23 -7.56 -11.17
CA VAL A 42 16.48 -6.44 -11.78
C VAL A 42 14.97 -6.65 -11.66
N SER A 43 14.49 -7.89 -11.82
CA SER A 43 13.07 -8.22 -11.66
C SER A 43 12.61 -8.00 -10.22
N ALA A 44 13.42 -8.39 -9.23
CA ALA A 44 13.14 -8.12 -7.82
C ALA A 44 13.14 -6.61 -7.52
N GLN A 45 14.06 -5.84 -8.09
CA GLN A 45 14.04 -4.38 -7.95
C GLN A 45 12.73 -3.76 -8.46
N LYS A 46 12.22 -4.23 -9.60
CA LYS A 46 10.94 -3.76 -10.15
C LYS A 46 9.77 -4.11 -9.23
N ALA A 47 9.72 -5.35 -8.74
CA ALA A 47 8.69 -5.79 -7.79
C ALA A 47 8.69 -4.97 -6.50
N ILE A 48 9.87 -4.63 -5.95
CA ILE A 48 9.97 -3.78 -4.75
C ILE A 48 9.51 -2.35 -5.03
N LYS A 49 9.80 -1.80 -6.22
CA LYS A 49 9.30 -0.47 -6.62
C LYS A 49 7.78 -0.46 -6.79
N GLU A 50 7.20 -1.51 -7.33
CA GLU A 50 5.74 -1.68 -7.42
C GLU A 50 5.13 -1.80 -6.03
N TYR A 51 5.76 -2.58 -5.15
CA TYR A 51 5.36 -2.71 -3.76
C TYR A 51 5.44 -1.36 -3.00
N ASN A 52 6.49 -0.57 -3.22
CA ASN A 52 6.59 0.79 -2.67
C ASN A 52 5.39 1.65 -3.09
N LYS A 53 5.07 1.69 -4.39
CA LYS A 53 3.91 2.45 -4.90
C LYS A 53 2.60 1.96 -4.28
N ALA A 54 2.46 0.65 -4.08
CA ALA A 54 1.29 0.09 -3.44
C ALA A 54 1.19 0.51 -1.96
N ILE A 55 2.31 0.56 -1.24
CA ILE A 55 2.38 1.07 0.14
C ILE A 55 2.05 2.57 0.19
N GLU A 56 2.61 3.38 -0.71
CA GLU A 56 2.28 4.81 -0.85
C GLU A 56 0.78 5.02 -1.09
N ALA A 57 0.17 4.23 -1.97
CA ALA A 57 -1.26 4.27 -2.23
C ALA A 57 -2.08 3.84 -1.00
N TYR A 58 -1.63 2.81 -0.29
CA TYR A 58 -2.27 2.34 0.95
C TYR A 58 -2.24 3.41 2.04
N VAL A 59 -1.09 4.01 2.32
CA VAL A 59 -0.97 5.03 3.39
C VAL A 59 -1.76 6.30 3.05
N ALA A 60 -1.84 6.66 1.77
CA ALA A 60 -2.70 7.76 1.31
C ALA A 60 -4.19 7.42 1.49
N CYS A 61 -4.57 6.17 1.23
CA CYS A 61 -5.95 5.70 1.39
C CYS A 61 -6.40 5.73 2.85
N ILE A 62 -5.62 5.16 3.79
CA ILE A 62 -6.01 5.13 5.22
C ILE A 62 -6.08 6.54 5.80
N LYS A 63 -5.25 7.47 5.31
CA LYS A 63 -5.30 8.88 5.69
C LYS A 63 -6.61 9.52 5.22
N LEU A 64 -7.00 9.26 3.98
CA LEU A 64 -8.26 9.76 3.43
C LEU A 64 -9.46 9.21 4.20
N GLU A 65 -9.47 7.91 4.53
CA GLU A 65 -10.53 7.31 5.36
C GLU A 65 -10.58 7.91 6.76
N HIS A 66 -9.42 8.14 7.38
CA HIS A 66 -9.33 8.82 8.67
C HIS A 66 -9.92 10.23 8.59
N ASP A 67 -9.48 11.03 7.61
CA ASP A 67 -9.90 12.42 7.46
C ASP A 67 -11.41 12.51 7.16
N ASP A 68 -11.94 11.61 6.33
CA ASP A 68 -13.38 11.49 6.05
C ASP A 68 -14.18 11.06 7.28
N ALA A 69 -13.68 10.10 8.07
CA ALA A 69 -14.31 9.68 9.31
C ALA A 69 -14.35 10.82 10.35
N VAL A 70 -13.26 11.56 10.50
CA VAL A 70 -13.18 12.75 11.37
C VAL A 70 -14.14 13.84 10.89
N ALA A 71 -14.18 14.12 9.58
CA ALA A 71 -15.06 15.13 9.01
C ALA A 71 -16.55 14.78 9.19
N LYS A 72 -16.93 13.52 8.95
CA LYS A 72 -18.30 13.02 9.13
C LYS A 72 -18.75 13.04 10.58
N ALA A 73 -17.84 12.78 11.51
CA ALA A 73 -18.16 12.79 12.93
C ALA A 73 -18.29 14.22 13.48
N GLY A 74 -17.51 15.17 12.96
CA GLY A 74 -17.57 16.59 13.33
C GLY A 74 -17.42 16.79 14.84
N ASP A 75 -18.28 17.63 15.43
CA ASP A 75 -18.25 17.96 16.86
C ASP A 75 -18.67 16.81 17.79
N LYS A 76 -19.07 15.66 17.24
CA LYS A 76 -19.43 14.46 18.03
C LYS A 76 -18.21 13.76 18.61
N LEU A 77 -17.01 14.01 18.06
CA LEU A 77 -15.76 13.47 18.60
C LEU A 77 -15.25 14.36 19.73
N THR A 78 -15.01 13.75 20.88
CA THR A 78 -14.19 14.37 21.91
C THR A 78 -12.73 14.50 21.43
N PRO A 79 -11.94 15.44 21.99
CA PRO A 79 -10.52 15.55 21.67
C PRO A 79 -9.74 14.26 21.87
N ALA A 80 -10.09 13.47 22.90
CA ALA A 80 -9.49 12.17 23.18
C ALA A 80 -9.79 11.15 22.06
N GLN A 81 -11.05 11.06 21.62
CA GLN A 81 -11.43 10.15 20.52
C GLN A 81 -10.73 10.53 19.21
N LYS A 82 -10.62 11.82 18.90
CA LYS A 82 -9.89 12.28 17.71
C LYS A 82 -8.40 11.92 17.80
N ALA A 83 -7.78 12.10 18.96
CA ALA A 83 -6.39 11.72 19.18
C ALA A 83 -6.18 10.21 19.07
N ASP A 84 -7.12 9.38 19.54
CA ASP A 84 -7.05 7.93 19.38
C ASP A 84 -7.18 7.49 17.92
N MET A 85 -8.07 8.13 17.14
CA MET A 85 -8.20 7.88 15.70
C MET A 85 -6.90 8.21 14.96
N GLU A 86 -6.32 9.39 15.22
CA GLU A 86 -5.04 9.82 14.64
C GLU A 86 -3.92 8.84 15.02
N ARG A 87 -3.85 8.44 16.29
CA ARG A 87 -2.84 7.48 16.76
C ARG A 87 -2.93 6.15 16.01
N VAL A 88 -4.14 5.66 15.74
CA VAL A 88 -4.35 4.42 14.98
C VAL A 88 -3.95 4.57 13.52
N GLU A 89 -4.27 5.70 12.88
CA GLU A 89 -3.82 6.01 11.51
C GLU A 89 -2.30 6.02 11.42
N VAL A 90 -1.63 6.79 12.30
CA VAL A 90 -0.17 6.90 12.35
C VAL A 90 0.48 5.54 12.61
N GLN A 91 -0.09 4.71 13.50
CA GLN A 91 0.43 3.36 13.75
C GLN A 91 0.37 2.48 12.50
N LYS A 92 -0.74 2.50 11.75
CA LYS A 92 -0.86 1.75 10.50
C LYS A 92 0.08 2.27 9.42
N HIS A 93 0.20 3.60 9.31
CA HIS A 93 1.12 4.25 8.40
C HIS A 93 2.56 3.78 8.66
N ASN A 94 3.03 3.94 9.89
CA ASN A 94 4.40 3.58 10.26
C ASN A 94 4.67 2.09 10.06
N ALA A 95 3.74 1.21 10.44
CA ALA A 95 3.90 -0.22 10.22
C ALA A 95 4.05 -0.59 8.74
N ALA A 96 3.29 0.07 7.85
CA ALA A 96 3.40 -0.15 6.40
C ALA A 96 4.77 0.30 5.86
N ILE A 97 5.26 1.47 6.31
CA ILE A 97 6.57 2.00 5.94
C ILE A 97 7.71 1.11 6.49
N ASP A 98 7.60 0.65 7.73
CA ASP A 98 8.60 -0.24 8.35
C ASP A 98 8.71 -1.57 7.61
N GLN A 99 7.57 -2.14 7.18
CA GLN A 99 7.58 -3.36 6.37
C GLN A 99 8.26 -3.15 5.02
N LEU A 100 7.94 -2.04 4.34
CA LEU A 100 8.60 -1.67 3.09
C LEU A 100 10.12 -1.50 3.27
N GLN A 101 10.53 -0.79 4.32
CA GLN A 101 11.92 -0.55 4.62
C GLN A 101 12.68 -1.85 4.86
N ASN A 102 12.10 -2.79 5.63
CA ASN A 102 12.69 -4.11 5.86
C ASN A 102 12.89 -4.88 4.54
N VAL A 103 11.89 -4.91 3.66
CA VAL A 103 12.00 -5.55 2.34
C VAL A 103 13.11 -4.90 1.51
N ALA A 104 13.16 -3.57 1.48
CA ALA A 104 14.17 -2.83 0.74
C ALA A 104 15.58 -3.08 1.28
N ASP A 105 15.77 -3.11 2.61
CA ASP A 105 17.06 -3.35 3.25
C ASP A 105 17.59 -4.75 2.96
N ARG A 106 16.73 -5.76 3.07
CA ARG A 106 17.07 -7.15 2.71
C ARG A 106 17.48 -7.25 1.25
N PHE A 107 16.77 -6.59 0.34
CA PHE A 107 17.15 -6.58 -1.07
C PHE A 107 18.48 -5.85 -1.31
N ASN A 108 18.70 -4.72 -0.65
CA ASN A 108 19.96 -3.98 -0.77
C ASN A 108 21.16 -4.79 -0.28
N GLU A 109 20.99 -5.61 0.77
CA GLU A 109 22.00 -6.58 1.19
C GLU A 109 22.32 -7.59 0.08
N GLN A 110 21.29 -8.16 -0.56
CA GLN A 110 21.48 -9.10 -1.68
C GLN A 110 22.14 -8.44 -2.90
N VAL A 111 21.85 -7.16 -3.17
CA VAL A 111 22.54 -6.38 -4.21
C VAL A 111 24.02 -6.24 -3.90
N ARG A 112 24.41 -5.99 -2.65
CA ARG A 112 25.83 -5.92 -2.25
C ARG A 112 26.54 -7.26 -2.44
N VAL A 113 25.90 -8.36 -2.03
CA VAL A 113 26.41 -9.73 -2.21
C VAL A 113 26.59 -10.05 -3.70
N PHE A 114 25.58 -9.75 -4.53
CA PHE A 114 25.64 -9.96 -5.97
C PHE A 114 26.79 -9.18 -6.62
N LYS A 115 26.96 -7.89 -6.27
CA LYS A 115 28.07 -7.07 -6.78
C LYS A 115 29.42 -7.68 -6.38
N ALA A 116 29.64 -7.95 -5.10
CA ALA A 116 30.89 -8.52 -4.61
C ALA A 116 31.24 -9.87 -5.26
N LYS A 117 30.25 -10.71 -5.56
CA LYS A 117 30.46 -11.97 -6.30
C LYS A 117 30.91 -11.73 -7.73
N ASN A 118 30.27 -10.80 -8.44
CA ASN A 118 30.58 -10.54 -9.85
C ASN A 118 31.90 -9.77 -10.02
N ASP A 119 32.25 -8.91 -9.08
CA ASP A 119 33.54 -8.22 -9.06
C ASP A 119 34.71 -9.20 -8.90
N LYS A 120 34.56 -10.28 -8.11
CA LYS A 120 35.57 -11.34 -7.97
C LYS A 120 35.71 -12.26 -9.19
N LYS A 121 34.73 -12.24 -10.08
CA LYS A 121 34.72 -13.06 -11.31
C LYS A 121 35.23 -12.28 -12.53
N SER A 122 35.39 -10.96 -12.40
CA SER A 122 35.86 -10.06 -13.45
C SER A 122 37.36 -9.81 -13.34
#